data_AF-A0A3S1YH79-F1
#
_entry.id   AF-A0A3S1YH79-F1
#
_cell.length_a   1.000
_cell.length_b   1.000
_cell.length_c   1.000
_cell.angle_alpha   90.00
_cell.angle_beta   90.00
_cell.angle_gamma   90.00
#
_symmetry.space_group_name_H-M   'P 1'
#
loop_
_entity.id
_entity.type
_entity.pdbx_description
1 polymer ?
#
loop_
_entity_poly.entity_id
_entity_poly.type
_entity_poly.pdbx_seq_one_letter_code
_entity_poly.pdbx_strand_id
1 'polypeptide(L)'
;EVGLTKFAVDRFREEGISQVTLGLSPLLDIEPSGFAESDFWRNAFQRAYKSPWVNRSRFNLQGQAAFKRRFHGVEEPTYIAFRKGTFVEMLGLLRLTKAI
;
A
#
# COMPACT_ATOMS: atom_id res chain seq x y z
N GLU A 1 22.26 9.68 -10.71
CA GLU A 1 21.91 8.26 -10.93
C GLU A 1 20.50 8.16 -11.49
N VAL A 2 20.32 7.45 -12.61
CA VAL A 2 18.97 7.03 -13.04
C VAL A 2 18.58 5.87 -12.13
N GLY A 3 17.52 6.03 -11.33
CA GLY A 3 17.06 4.96 -10.45
C GLY A 3 16.66 3.72 -11.26
N LEU A 4 17.03 2.53 -10.79
CA LEU A 4 16.74 1.22 -11.41
C LEU A 4 15.29 1.10 -11.92
N THR A 5 14.31 1.60 -11.15
CA THR A 5 12.90 1.58 -11.54
C THR A 5 12.62 2.44 -12.79
N LYS A 6 13.25 3.60 -12.93
CA LYS A 6 13.09 4.45 -14.12
C LYS A 6 13.69 3.76 -15.34
N PHE A 7 14.88 3.17 -15.20
CA PHE A 7 15.51 2.38 -16.25
C PHE A 7 14.62 1.21 -16.69
N ALA A 8 14.04 0.47 -15.75
CA ALA A 8 13.12 -0.63 -16.06
C ALA A 8 11.86 -0.14 -16.79
N VAL A 9 11.26 0.98 -16.37
CA VAL A 9 10.09 1.58 -17.03
C VAL A 9 10.41 2.01 -18.46
N ASP A 10 11.57 2.64 -18.67
CA ASP A 10 11.99 3.08 -20.01
C ASP A 10 12.23 1.87 -20.93
N ARG A 11 12.83 0.80 -20.41
CA ARG A 11 13.00 -0.48 -21.14
C ARG A 11 11.68 -1.14 -21.52
N PHE A 12 10.73 -1.25 -20.60
CA PHE A 12 9.41 -1.81 -20.90
C PHE A 12 8.65 -0.97 -21.94
N ARG A 13 8.82 0.36 -21.90
CA ARG A 13 8.24 1.25 -22.91
C ARG A 13 8.83 1.00 -24.30
N GLU A 14 10.15 0.83 -24.40
CA GLU A 14 10.83 0.48 -25.68
C GLU A 14 10.35 -0.86 -26.24
N GLU A 15 9.96 -1.79 -25.37
CA GLU A 15 9.38 -3.10 -25.74
C GLU A 15 7.88 -3.02 -26.10
N GLY A 16 7.27 -1.83 -26.07
CA GLY A 16 5.88 -1.62 -26.43
C GLY A 16 4.88 -1.97 -25.32
N ILE A 17 5.33 -2.13 -24.07
CA ILE A 17 4.45 -2.37 -22.92
C ILE A 17 3.72 -1.07 -22.56
N SER A 18 2.38 -1.11 -22.56
CA SER A 18 1.54 0.06 -22.34
C SER A 18 1.40 0.49 -20.88
N GLN A 19 1.56 -0.46 -19.94
CA GLN A 19 1.37 -0.22 -18.51
C GLN A 19 2.37 -1.02 -17.67
N VAL A 20 2.91 -0.38 -16.64
CA VAL A 20 3.84 -1.01 -15.70
C VAL A 20 3.33 -0.80 -14.28
N THR A 21 3.10 -1.90 -13.56
CA THR A 21 2.64 -1.87 -12.17
C THR A 21 3.82 -1.80 -11.23
N LEU A 22 3.94 -0.72 -10.45
CA LEU A 22 5.02 -0.51 -9.47
C LEU A 22 4.79 -1.27 -8.14
N GLY A 23 3.79 -2.14 -8.11
CA GLY A 23 3.32 -2.88 -6.93
C GLY A 23 2.51 -2.01 -5.97
N LEU A 24 1.92 -2.65 -4.96
CA LEU A 24 1.01 -2.01 -4.01
C LEU A 24 1.75 -1.12 -2.99
N SER A 25 1.07 -0.08 -2.52
CA SER A 25 1.47 0.74 -1.37
C SER A 25 0.56 0.40 -0.19
N PRO A 26 0.97 -0.49 0.74
CA PRO A 26 0.06 -1.00 1.75
C PRO A 26 -0.44 0.13 2.66
N LEU A 27 -1.74 0.11 2.96
CA LEU A 27 -2.40 1.05 3.87
C LEU A 27 -2.30 2.53 3.48
N LEU A 28 -1.86 2.83 2.25
CA LEU A 28 -1.88 4.17 1.69
C LEU A 28 -3.33 4.62 1.49
N ASP A 29 -3.63 5.85 1.88
CA ASP A 29 -4.89 6.56 1.60
C ASP A 29 -6.16 5.70 1.86
N ILE A 30 -6.18 5.03 3.02
CA ILE A 30 -7.36 4.31 3.47
C ILE A 30 -8.48 5.33 3.73
N GLU A 31 -9.49 5.31 2.88
CA GLU A 31 -10.69 6.15 2.94
C GLU A 31 -11.96 5.28 3.00
N PRO A 32 -13.13 5.85 3.32
CA PRO A 32 -14.40 5.12 3.29
C PRO A 32 -14.61 4.41 1.94
N SER A 33 -14.73 3.08 1.97
CA SER A 33 -14.75 2.27 0.74
C SER A 33 -16.10 2.21 0.04
N GLY A 34 -17.17 2.68 0.69
CA GLY A 34 -18.56 2.52 0.25
C GLY A 34 -19.16 1.13 0.54
N PHE A 35 -18.36 0.20 1.09
CA PHE A 35 -18.83 -1.10 1.57
C PHE A 35 -19.15 -1.08 3.07
N ALA A 36 -19.84 -2.12 3.55
CA ALA A 36 -20.04 -2.33 4.97
C ALA A 36 -18.70 -2.60 5.67
N GLU A 37 -18.19 -1.60 6.39
CA GLU A 37 -16.91 -1.66 7.08
C GLU A 37 -17.01 -1.11 8.50
N SER A 38 -16.03 -1.45 9.33
CA SER A 38 -15.96 -0.94 10.70
C SER A 38 -15.06 0.28 10.76
N ASP A 39 -15.62 1.42 11.19
CA ASP A 39 -14.86 2.65 11.44
C ASP A 39 -13.70 2.42 12.41
N PHE A 40 -13.89 1.55 13.40
CA PHE A 40 -12.83 1.19 14.36
C PHE A 40 -11.61 0.61 13.65
N TRP A 41 -11.81 -0.39 12.79
CA TRP A 41 -10.73 -1.04 12.06
C TRP A 41 -10.10 -0.12 11.03
N ARG A 42 -10.91 0.66 10.29
CA ARG A 42 -10.40 1.67 9.35
C ARG A 42 -9.45 2.64 10.04
N ASN A 43 -9.86 3.20 11.17
CA ASN A 43 -9.02 4.10 11.98
C ASN A 43 -7.76 3.40 12.51
N ALA A 44 -7.84 2.12 12.90
CA ALA A 44 -6.67 1.36 13.36
C ALA A 44 -5.63 1.20 12.24
N PHE A 45 -6.06 0.87 11.02
CA PHE A 45 -5.18 0.75 9.86
C PHE A 45 -4.59 2.11 9.44
N GLN A 46 -5.38 3.18 9.43
CA GLN A 46 -4.88 4.55 9.19
C GLN A 46 -3.81 4.95 10.22
N ARG A 47 -4.00 4.61 11.49
CA ARG A 47 -3.01 4.85 12.55
C ARG A 47 -1.75 4.01 12.36
N ALA A 48 -1.87 2.77 11.90
CA ALA A 48 -0.73 1.93 11.57
C ALA A 48 0.12 2.54 10.45
N TYR A 49 -0.52 3.04 9.39
CA TYR A 49 0.17 3.75 8.30
C TYR A 49 0.93 4.99 8.79
N LYS A 50 0.35 5.77 9.70
CA LYS A 50 0.95 6.98 10.27
C LYS A 50 1.95 6.71 11.40
N SER A 51 2.08 5.47 11.88
CA SER A 51 2.88 5.15 13.06
C SER A 51 4.38 5.34 12.79
N PRO A 52 5.08 6.24 13.52
CA PRO A 52 6.52 6.43 13.34
C PRO A 52 7.31 5.17 13.67
N TRP A 53 6.85 4.40 14.65
CA TRP A 53 7.51 3.15 15.04
C TRP A 53 7.42 2.10 13.91
N VAL A 54 6.26 1.94 13.27
CA VAL A 54 6.10 1.01 12.14
C VAL A 54 7.01 1.44 10.97
N ASN A 55 6.93 2.72 10.58
CA ASN A 55 7.68 3.26 9.45
C ASN A 55 9.20 3.23 9.65
N ARG A 56 9.69 3.31 10.90
CA ARG A 56 11.13 3.28 11.21
C ARG A 56 11.68 1.88 11.49
N SER A 57 10.90 1.01 12.12
CA SER A 57 11.43 -0.24 12.70
C SER A 57 10.97 -1.52 12.01
N ARG A 58 9.90 -1.49 11.22
CA ARG A 58 9.34 -2.67 10.54
C ARG A 58 9.37 -2.47 9.05
N PHE A 59 8.41 -1.71 8.54
CA PHE A 59 8.24 -1.46 7.12
C PHE A 59 7.96 0.02 6.88
N ASN A 60 8.76 0.64 6.02
CA ASN A 60 8.62 2.05 5.70
C ASN A 60 7.46 2.29 4.71
N LEU A 61 6.23 2.17 5.21
CA LEU A 61 4.99 2.34 4.45
C LEU A 61 4.95 3.69 3.73
N GLN A 62 5.22 4.77 4.45
CA GLN A 62 5.21 6.14 3.91
C GLN A 62 6.34 6.38 2.91
N GLY A 63 7.54 5.85 3.18
CA GLY A 63 8.68 5.97 2.27
C GLY A 63 8.47 5.24 0.95
N GLN A 64 7.89 4.03 0.98
CA GLN A 64 7.54 3.26 -0.21
C GLN A 64 6.48 3.99 -1.05
N ALA A 65 5.43 4.49 -0.41
CA ALA A 65 4.41 5.30 -1.08
C ALA A 65 5.00 6.57 -1.71
N ALA A 66 5.83 7.31 -0.96
CA ALA A 66 6.47 8.53 -1.42
C ALA A 66 7.45 8.28 -2.57
N PHE A 67 8.11 7.11 -2.62
CA PHE A 67 8.94 6.72 -3.76
C PHE A 67 8.10 6.50 -5.02
N LYS A 68 6.99 5.77 -4.91
CA LYS A 68 6.11 5.44 -6.05
C LYS A 68 5.39 6.67 -6.62
N ARG A 69 4.99 7.63 -5.78
CA ARG A 69 4.39 8.90 -6.21
C ARG A 69 5.27 9.71 -7.18
N ARG A 70 6.60 9.52 -7.14
CA ARG A 70 7.55 10.19 -8.05
C ARG A 70 7.44 9.75 -9.50
N PHE A 71 6.81 8.61 -9.76
CA PHE A 71 6.63 8.09 -11.12
C PHE A 71 5.35 8.60 -11.78
N HIS A 72 4.57 9.45 -11.09
CA HIS A 72 3.33 10.06 -11.60
C HIS A 72 2.33 9.04 -12.19
N GLY A 73 2.34 7.81 -11.66
CA GLY A 73 1.39 6.77 -12.04
C GLY A 73 -0.01 7.04 -11.50
N VAL A 74 -0.99 6.29 -12.01
CA VAL A 74 -2.35 6.27 -11.48
C VAL A 74 -2.38 5.35 -10.26
N GLU A 75 -2.89 5.84 -9.13
CA GLU A 75 -3.11 5.03 -7.93
C GLU A 75 -4.50 4.37 -8.00
N GLU A 76 -4.55 3.04 -7.91
CA GLU A 76 -5.79 2.28 -7.91
C GLU A 76 -6.03 1.63 -6.53
N PRO A 77 -7.21 1.86 -5.90
CA PRO A 77 -7.51 1.28 -4.59
C PRO A 77 -7.64 -0.25 -4.70
N THR A 78 -7.03 -0.96 -3.75
CA THR A 78 -7.09 -2.42 -3.66
C THR A 78 -7.76 -2.84 -2.35
N TYR A 79 -8.68 -3.80 -2.43
CA TYR A 79 -9.50 -4.23 -1.29
C TYR A 79 -9.17 -5.66 -0.86
N ILE A 80 -9.34 -5.92 0.44
CA ILE A 80 -9.31 -7.27 1.00
C ILE A 80 -10.71 -7.60 1.49
N ALA A 81 -11.33 -8.63 0.91
CA ALA A 81 -12.65 -9.09 1.29
C ALA A 81 -12.56 -10.22 2.33
N PHE A 82 -13.42 -10.15 3.35
CA PHE A 82 -13.58 -11.20 4.34
C PHE A 82 -15.01 -11.73 4.32
N ARG A 83 -15.16 -13.03 4.55
CA ARG A 83 -16.50 -13.64 4.65
C ARG A 83 -17.25 -13.20 5.91
N LYS A 84 -16.53 -12.94 7.00
CA LYS A 84 -17.10 -12.48 8.28
C LYS A 84 -16.39 -11.26 8.87
N GLY A 85 -15.12 -11.02 8.54
CA GLY A 85 -14.36 -9.88 9.06
C GLY A 85 -14.18 -9.97 10.57
N THR A 86 -13.82 -11.16 11.06
CA THR A 86 -13.68 -11.41 12.49
C THR A 86 -12.53 -10.61 13.10
N PHE A 87 -12.61 -10.38 14.40
CA PHE A 87 -11.57 -9.68 15.15
C PHE A 87 -10.17 -10.30 14.96
N VAL A 88 -10.09 -11.64 14.87
CA VAL A 88 -8.84 -12.38 14.67
C VAL A 88 -8.23 -12.08 13.30
N GLU A 89 -9.04 -12.07 12.23
CA GLU A 89 -8.59 -11.78 10.87
C GLU A 89 -8.05 -10.34 10.77
N MET A 90 -8.77 -9.37 11.35
CA MET A 90 -8.37 -7.97 11.36
C MET A 90 -7.09 -7.72 12.17
N LEU A 91 -6.95 -8.39 13.32
CA LEU A 91 -5.69 -8.39 14.07
C LEU A 91 -4.55 -9.03 13.28
N GLY A 92 -4.82 -10.10 12.53
CA GLY A 92 -3.87 -10.75 11.63
C GLY A 92 -3.34 -9.76 10.59
N LEU A 93 -4.23 -9.02 9.93
CA LEU A 93 -3.85 -7.96 8.98
C LEU A 93 -2.99 -6.88 9.63
N LEU A 94 -3.36 -6.40 10.82
CA LEU A 94 -2.54 -5.42 11.53
C LEU A 94 -1.16 -6.00 11.89
N ARG A 95 -1.07 -7.28 12.21
CA ARG A 95 0.21 -7.94 12.48
C ARG A 95 1.06 -8.12 11.22
N LEU A 96 0.47 -8.24 10.04
CA LEU A 96 1.24 -8.29 8.79
C LEU A 96 2.05 -7.02 8.56
N THR A 97 1.61 -5.86 9.05
CA THR A 97 2.42 -4.62 9.03
C THR A 97 3.75 -4.73 9.80
N LYS A 98 3.86 -5.72 10.69
CA LYS A 98 5.08 -6.01 11.46
C LYS A 98 5.97 -7.08 10.83
N ALA A 99 5.47 -7.82 9.84
CA ALA A 99 6.10 -9.00 9.24
C ALA A 99 6.61 -8.78 7.81
N ILE A 100 6.16 -7.70 7.16
CA ILE A 100 6.77 -7.15 5.92
C ILE A 100 7.91 -6.23 6.34
#